data_AF-X6GZP5-F1
#
_entry.id   AF-X6GZP5-F1
#
_cell.length_a   1.000
_cell.length_b   1.000
_cell.length_c   1.000
_cell.angle_alpha   90.00
_cell.angle_beta   90.00
_cell.angle_gamma   90.00
#
_symmetry.space_group_name_H-M   'P 1'
#
loop_
_entity.id
_entity.type
_entity.pdbx_description
1 polymer ?
#
loop_
_entity_poly.entity_id
_entity_poly.type
_entity_poly.pdbx_seq_one_letter_code
_entity_poly.pdbx_strand_id
1 'polypeptide(L)' 'MYKGFAIRGEAPYVTDYVSLIALRQEQGLINYLDLFVNRQVRTGRYKELFDKWVGGEAPDLTVKGVYR' A
#
# COMPACT_ATOMS: atom_id res chain seq x y z
N MET A 1 11.52 3.49 -21.95
CA MET A 1 12.50 2.68 -21.19
C MET A 1 13.84 2.77 -21.92
N TYR A 2 14.92 3.20 -21.27
CA TYR A 2 16.23 3.39 -21.90
C TYR A 2 16.84 2.03 -22.29
N LYS A 3 17.47 1.93 -23.48
CA LYS A 3 18.09 0.66 -23.95
C LYS A 3 19.13 0.18 -22.93
N GLY A 4 18.89 -0.98 -22.33
CA GLY A 4 19.79 -1.62 -21.36
C GLY A 4 19.30 -1.57 -19.90
N PHE A 5 18.19 -0.90 -19.59
CA PHE A 5 17.61 -0.94 -18.25
C PHE A 5 16.82 -2.24 -18.05
N ALA A 6 17.30 -3.12 -17.17
CA ALA A 6 16.65 -4.39 -16.84
C ALA A 6 16.64 -4.59 -15.33
N ILE A 7 15.51 -5.05 -14.80
CA ILE A 7 15.42 -5.52 -13.41
C ILE A 7 16.20 -6.85 -13.34
N ARG A 8 17.29 -6.88 -12.58
CA ARG A 8 18.23 -8.02 -12.53
C ARG A 8 18.07 -8.94 -11.33
N GLY A 9 17.11 -8.66 -10.45
CA GLY A 9 16.80 -9.49 -9.29
C GLY A 9 16.03 -8.72 -8.23
N GLU A 10 15.42 -9.47 -7.32
CA GLU A 10 14.85 -8.92 -6.09
C GLU A 10 15.98 -8.79 -5.06
N ALA A 11 16.13 -7.60 -4.50
CA ALA A 11 17.10 -7.38 -3.45
C ALA A 11 16.62 -8.03 -2.14
N PRO A 12 17.52 -8.58 -1.30
CA PRO A 12 17.17 -9.31 -0.09
C PRO A 12 16.80 -8.35 1.06
N TYR A 13 15.76 -7.56 0.86
CA TYR A 13 15.22 -6.64 1.87
C TYR A 13 13.90 -7.17 2.42
N VAL A 14 13.62 -6.81 3.67
CA VAL A 14 12.30 -7.00 4.27
C VAL A 14 11.27 -6.10 3.56
N THR A 15 9.99 -6.46 3.65
CA THR A 15 8.91 -5.67 3.03
C THR A 15 8.91 -4.24 3.56
N ASP A 16 9.10 -3.27 2.66
CA ASP A 16 8.94 -1.85 2.98
C ASP A 16 7.46 -1.47 2.97
N TYR A 17 7.02 -0.78 4.02
CA TYR A 17 5.64 -0.29 4.14
C TYR A 17 5.59 1.21 3.91
N VAL A 18 4.71 1.63 2.99
CA VAL A 18 4.38 3.04 2.78
C VAL A 18 3.09 3.35 3.51
N SER A 19 3.06 4.38 4.34
CA SER A 19 1.92 4.71 5.20
C SER A 19 1.61 6.20 5.21
N LEU A 20 0.38 6.54 5.61
CA LEU A 20 -0.04 7.92 5.88
C LEU A 20 0.41 8.31 7.29
N ILE A 21 0.84 9.56 7.46
CA ILE A 21 1.34 10.08 8.73
C ILE A 21 0.36 11.10 9.32
N ALA A 22 0.19 11.06 10.63
CA ALA A 22 -0.54 12.04 11.44
C ALA A 22 0.18 12.24 12.78
N LEU A 23 -0.10 13.33 13.50
CA LEU A 23 0.48 13.55 14.81
C LEU A 23 -0.10 12.55 15.81
N ARG A 24 0.74 12.03 16.72
CA ARG A 24 0.36 10.97 17.68
C ARG A 24 -0.85 11.36 18.55
N GLN A 25 -1.01 12.65 18.86
CA GLN A 25 -2.10 13.17 19.67
C GLN A 25 -3.43 13.31 18.89
N GLU A 26 -3.41 13.23 17.55
CA GLU A 26 -4.60 13.41 16.71
C GLU A 26 -5.34 12.09 16.49
N GLN A 27 -5.81 11.49 17.59
CA GLN A 27 -6.46 10.17 17.58
C GLN A 27 -7.68 10.12 16.65
N GLY A 28 -8.46 11.20 16.56
CA GLY A 28 -9.59 11.28 15.62
C GLY A 28 -9.17 11.18 14.15
N LEU A 29 -8.06 11.83 13.78
CA LEU A 29 -7.52 11.78 12.42
C LEU A 29 -6.92 10.41 12.13
N ILE A 30 -6.14 9.84 13.06
CA ILE A 30 -5.57 8.49 12.92
C ILE A 30 -6.69 7.47 12.65
N ASN A 31 -7.74 7.48 13.48
CA ASN A 31 -8.89 6.58 13.31
C ASN A 31 -9.60 6.80 11.96
N TYR A 32 -9.71 8.05 11.51
CA TYR A 32 -10.28 8.36 10.20
C TYR A 32 -9.42 7.81 9.06
N LEU A 33 -8.09 7.96 9.13
CA LEU A 33 -7.16 7.44 8.13
C LEU A 33 -7.23 5.91 8.04
N ASP A 34 -7.35 5.22 9.17
CA ASP A 34 -7.57 3.78 9.20
C ASP A 34 -8.86 3.38 8.49
N LEU A 35 -9.98 4.06 8.79
CA LEU A 35 -11.25 3.82 8.11
C LEU A 35 -11.18 4.14 6.61
N PHE A 36 -10.47 5.20 6.24
CA PHE A 36 -10.28 5.61 4.86
C PHE A 36 -9.54 4.54 4.06
N VAL A 37 -8.39 4.05 4.55
CA VAL A 37 -7.61 3.00 3.89
C VAL A 37 -8.43 1.71 3.77
N ASN A 38 -9.11 1.30 4.84
CA ASN A 38 -9.99 0.13 4.81
C ASN A 38 -11.09 0.26 3.75
N ARG A 39 -11.68 1.46 3.59
CA ARG A 39 -12.69 1.70 2.56
C ARG A 39 -12.08 1.62 1.15
N GLN A 40 -10.91 2.21 0.91
CA GLN A 40 -10.24 2.17 -0.40
C GLN A 40 -9.91 0.73 -0.86
N VAL A 41 -9.50 -0.13 0.07
CA VAL A 41 -9.22 -1.55 -0.21
C VAL A 41 -10.51 -2.30 -0.49
N ARG A 42 -11.51 -2.18 0.39
CA ARG A 42 -12.78 -2.93 0.28
C ARG A 42 -13.61 -2.56 -0.94
N THR A 43 -13.54 -1.30 -1.40
CA THR A 43 -14.25 -0.88 -2.62
C THR A 43 -13.48 -1.22 -3.90
N GLY A 44 -12.25 -1.72 -3.81
CA GLY A 44 -11.39 -1.95 -4.97
C GLY A 44 -10.75 -0.68 -5.55
N ARG A 45 -11.05 0.50 -4.99
CA ARG A 45 -10.52 1.77 -5.49
C ARG A 45 -9.00 1.86 -5.41
N TYR A 46 -8.42 1.25 -4.38
CA TYR A 46 -6.97 1.12 -4.26
C TYR A 46 -6.37 0.40 -5.47
N LYS A 47 -6.94 -0.74 -5.86
CA LYS A 47 -6.51 -1.53 -7.01
C LYS A 47 -6.62 -0.73 -8.30
N GLU A 48 -7.74 -0.08 -8.54
CA GLU A 48 -7.94 0.76 -9.74
C GLU A 48 -6.87 1.86 -9.89
N LEU A 49 -6.54 2.53 -8.78
CA LEU A 49 -5.52 3.59 -8.77
C LEU A 49 -4.11 3.02 -8.93
N PHE A 50 -3.84 1.87 -8.32
CA PHE A 50 -2.56 1.18 -8.45
C PHE A 50 -2.32 0.75 -9.90
N ASP A 51 -3.31 0.13 -10.54
CA ASP A 51 -3.24 -0.29 -11.94
C ASP A 51 -3.03 0.90 -12.88
N LYS A 52 -3.65 2.06 -12.57
CA LYS A 52 -3.53 3.27 -13.39
C LYS A 52 -2.15 3.92 -13.33
N TRP A 53 -1.54 3.99 -12.15
CA TRP A 53 -0.36 4.83 -11.91
C TRP A 53 0.93 4.05 -11.68
N VAL A 54 0.84 2.80 -11.23
CA VAL A 54 1.99 1.94 -10.93
C VAL A 54 2.02 0.76 -11.91
N GLY A 55 0.89 0.07 -12.07
CA GLY A 55 0.77 -1.17 -12.82
C GLY A 55 1.31 -2.38 -12.03
N GLY A 56 0.92 -3.58 -12.48
CA GLY A 56 1.25 -4.84 -11.80
C GLY A 56 0.17 -5.27 -10.80
N GLU A 57 0.48 -6.25 -9.95
CA GLU A 57 -0.44 -6.72 -8.93
C GLU A 57 -0.36 -5.79 -7.71
N ALA A 58 -1.51 -5.20 -7.33
CA ALA A 58 -1.59 -4.38 -6.14
C ALA A 58 -1.29 -5.24 -4.89
N PRO A 59 -0.37 -4.82 -4.02
CA PRO A 59 0.01 -5.60 -2.84
C PRO A 59 -1.16 -5.73 -1.86
N ASP A 60 -1.24 -6.88 -1.19
CA ASP A 60 -2.20 -7.11 -0.13
C ASP A 60 -1.82 -6.27 1.10
N LEU A 61 -2.71 -5.36 1.49
CA LEU A 61 -2.53 -4.50 2.66
C LEU A 61 -2.98 -5.18 3.96
N THR A 62 -3.39 -6.45 3.91
CA THR A 62 -3.70 -7.26 5.09
C THR A 62 -2.46 -8.01 5.57
N VAL A 63 -2.26 -8.03 6.89
CA VAL A 63 -1.24 -8.88 7.50
C VAL A 63 -1.84 -10.27 7.72
N LYS A 64 -1.36 -11.26 6.95
CA LYS A 64 -1.75 -12.67 7.12
C LYS A 64 -1.50 -13.11 8.56
N GLY A 65 -2.55 -13.61 9.23
CA GLY A 65 -2.50 -14.08 10.62
C GLY A 65 -2.93 -13.06 11.68
N VAL A 66 -3.22 -11.80 11.31
CA VAL A 66 -3.74 -10.77 12.22
C VAL A 66 -5.26 -10.58 12.08
N TYR A 67 -5.82 -10.83 10.89
CA TYR A 67 -7.26 -10.87 10.66
C TYR A 67 -7.87 -12.23 11.07
N ARG A 68 -8.93 -12.21 11.89
CA ARG A 68 -9.82 -13.35 12.19
C ARG A 68 -11.17 -13.13 11.55
#